data_AF-K5W5S8-F1
#
_entry.id   AF-K5W5S8-F1
#
_cell.length_a   1.000
_cell.length_b   1.000
_cell.length_c   1.000
_cell.angle_alpha   90.00
_cell.angle_beta   90.00
_cell.angle_gamma   90.00
#
_symmetry.space_group_name_H-M   'P 1'
#
loop_
_entity.id
_entity.type
_entity.pdbx_description
1 polymer ?
#
loop_
_entity_poly.entity_id
_entity_poly.type
_entity_poly.pdbx_seq_one_letter_code
_entity_poly.pdbx_strand_id
1 'polypeptide(L)'
;MHSTVAFLLTSLTLSTTAIVLPRDDVRLAVNPACGDYSSSSVKDVRGSLPDLKTFSTIVTFGDSYTDGGKHDGSPLGPAAINAPNPSAGGRHTNGPVWAEYLAQAHGATLKDYASTGAVVDVNQWPERSFPTSNDFLTQANNFISQRNLTDPDSTLYVVFFGIGDYVESLDHNNSSLSLQTQHILYTINRLASSPIFGKNFLFIDNHGRGTETPAGLSFKSQIFKGMNSIQQLGLNTGFVDLSTMWDGVLSASSPGFKAFGYTSVEPCLVSSESTEGSCEDPEHAFYWFPGAPTTVTHKLISDYVQAVWDQC
;
A
#
# COMPACT_ATOMS: atom_id res chain seq x y z
N MET A 1 -53.47 33.25 -61.61
CA MET A 1 -52.94 31.93 -61.21
C MET A 1 -51.43 32.03 -61.11
N HIS A 2 -50.90 31.60 -59.95
CA HIS A 2 -49.50 31.29 -59.57
C HIS A 2 -49.17 31.96 -58.23
N SER A 3 -49.59 31.30 -57.15
CA SER A 3 -49.10 31.54 -55.78
C SER A 3 -47.91 30.63 -55.54
N THR A 4 -46.74 31.21 -55.31
CA THR A 4 -45.52 30.50 -54.95
C THR A 4 -45.47 30.37 -53.42
N VAL A 5 -45.60 29.16 -52.89
CA VAL A 5 -45.46 28.86 -51.46
C VAL A 5 -43.99 28.57 -51.19
N ALA A 6 -43.34 29.38 -50.37
CA ALA A 6 -41.97 29.15 -49.90
C ALA A 6 -41.99 28.17 -48.72
N PHE A 7 -41.37 27.00 -48.89
CA PHE A 7 -41.12 26.05 -47.80
C PHE A 7 -39.85 26.47 -47.06
N LEU A 8 -39.99 26.91 -45.80
CA LEU A 8 -38.87 26.98 -44.86
C LEU A 8 -38.57 25.56 -44.36
N LEU A 9 -37.40 25.02 -44.69
CA LEU A 9 -36.84 23.87 -43.99
C LEU A 9 -36.15 24.35 -42.70
N THR A 10 -36.77 24.11 -41.56
CA THR A 10 -36.11 24.20 -40.25
C THR A 10 -35.32 22.92 -40.00
N SER A 11 -34.00 23.00 -40.07
CA SER A 11 -33.10 21.93 -39.63
C SER A 11 -33.08 21.87 -38.09
N LEU A 12 -33.70 20.85 -37.50
CA LEU A 12 -33.49 20.52 -36.09
C LEU A 12 -32.12 19.85 -35.95
N THR A 13 -31.16 20.55 -35.35
CA THR A 13 -29.94 19.93 -34.83
C THR A 13 -30.28 19.25 -33.50
N LEU A 14 -30.35 17.91 -33.49
CA LEU A 14 -30.36 17.15 -32.25
C LEU A 14 -28.96 17.25 -31.62
N SER A 15 -28.82 18.08 -30.59
CA SER A 15 -27.69 17.98 -29.66
C SER A 15 -27.86 16.71 -28.83
N THR A 16 -27.20 15.63 -29.23
CA THR A 16 -27.03 14.46 -28.37
C THR A 16 -26.05 14.83 -27.25
N THR A 17 -26.57 15.31 -26.13
CA THR A 17 -25.83 15.26 -24.87
C THR A 17 -25.63 13.78 -24.55
N ALA A 18 -24.41 13.27 -24.78
CA ALA A 18 -24.04 11.96 -24.28
C ALA A 18 -24.23 11.98 -22.77
N ILE A 19 -25.20 11.19 -22.28
CA ILE A 19 -25.34 10.92 -20.86
C ILE A 19 -24.11 10.11 -20.49
N VAL A 20 -23.11 10.75 -19.90
CA VAL A 20 -22.00 10.04 -19.25
C VAL A 20 -22.63 9.34 -18.05
N LEU A 21 -22.85 8.03 -18.17
CA LEU A 21 -23.25 7.22 -17.03
C LEU A 21 -22.18 7.40 -15.94
N PRO A 22 -22.58 7.44 -14.65
CA PRO A 22 -21.62 7.43 -13.54
C PRO A 22 -20.63 6.28 -13.75
N ARG A 23 -19.33 6.56 -13.62
CA ARG A 23 -18.30 5.52 -13.68
C ARG A 23 -18.44 4.64 -12.44
N ASP A 24 -18.21 3.35 -12.62
CA ASP A 24 -18.19 2.38 -11.53
C ASP A 24 -17.04 2.71 -10.57
N ASP A 25 -17.32 2.77 -9.28
CA ASP A 25 -16.30 2.94 -8.24
C ASP A 25 -15.24 1.82 -8.31
N VAL A 26 -13.99 2.18 -8.02
CA VAL A 26 -12.86 1.24 -7.93
C VAL A 26 -13.12 0.21 -6.82
N ARG A 27 -13.00 -1.08 -7.17
CA ARG A 27 -13.28 -2.22 -6.26
C ARG A 27 -12.47 -3.47 -6.61
N LEU A 28 -12.39 -4.43 -5.68
CA LEU A 28 -11.71 -5.70 -5.92
C LEU A 28 -12.39 -6.51 -7.03
N ALA A 29 -11.60 -7.02 -7.96
CA ALA A 29 -12.02 -7.98 -8.99
C ALA A 29 -11.28 -9.33 -8.90
N VAL A 30 -10.52 -9.52 -7.82
CA VAL A 30 -9.83 -10.76 -7.46
C VAL A 30 -10.10 -11.06 -5.99
N ASN A 31 -10.03 -12.34 -5.63
CA ASN A 31 -10.02 -12.75 -4.23
C ASN A 31 -8.56 -12.99 -3.77
N PRO A 32 -8.31 -12.89 -2.47
CA PRO A 32 -7.05 -13.33 -1.90
C PRO A 32 -6.65 -14.75 -2.29
N ALA A 33 -5.35 -14.96 -2.49
CA ALA A 33 -4.78 -16.28 -2.72
C ALA A 33 -4.53 -16.97 -1.37
N CYS A 34 -5.63 -17.32 -0.69
CA CYS A 34 -5.60 -17.87 0.66
C CYS A 34 -4.80 -19.18 0.76
N GLY A 35 -4.18 -19.38 1.92
CA GLY A 35 -3.52 -20.60 2.31
C GLY A 35 -3.02 -20.53 3.74
N ASP A 36 -2.02 -21.36 4.06
CA ASP A 36 -1.36 -21.35 5.37
C ASP A 36 0.16 -21.35 5.23
N TYR A 37 0.86 -21.17 6.35
CA TYR A 37 2.32 -21.14 6.40
C TYR A 37 3.02 -22.47 6.05
N SER A 38 2.30 -23.58 5.92
CA SER A 38 2.83 -24.86 5.44
C SER A 38 2.86 -24.93 3.90
N SER A 39 2.25 -23.97 3.21
CA SER A 39 2.22 -23.89 1.75
C SER A 39 3.62 -23.85 1.13
N SER A 40 3.77 -24.51 -0.02
CA SER A 40 5.01 -24.55 -0.79
C SER A 40 5.36 -23.23 -1.49
N SER A 41 4.39 -22.31 -1.57
CA SER A 41 4.49 -20.96 -2.14
C SER A 41 3.91 -19.95 -1.14
N VAL A 42 4.28 -18.69 -1.30
CA VAL A 42 3.68 -17.59 -0.52
C VAL A 42 2.18 -17.51 -0.79
N LYS A 43 1.42 -17.27 0.28
CA LYS A 43 -0.04 -17.17 0.28
C LYS A 43 -0.48 -16.01 1.15
N ASP A 44 -1.71 -15.57 0.92
CA ASP A 44 -2.40 -14.71 1.88
C ASP A 44 -2.81 -15.55 3.09
N VAL A 45 -2.45 -15.08 4.27
CA VAL A 45 -2.61 -15.79 5.53
C VAL A 45 -3.05 -14.79 6.57
N ARG A 46 -4.29 -14.88 7.05
CA ARG A 46 -4.67 -14.23 8.31
C ARG A 46 -3.91 -14.86 9.48
N GLY A 47 -3.73 -16.18 9.42
CA GLY A 47 -2.96 -16.95 10.39
C GLY A 47 -3.61 -16.93 11.77
N SER A 48 -2.82 -16.64 12.79
CA SER A 48 -3.28 -16.59 14.18
C SER A 48 -3.76 -15.21 14.62
N LEU A 49 -3.86 -14.24 13.69
CA LEU A 49 -4.36 -12.90 14.02
C LEU A 49 -5.84 -12.96 14.47
N PRO A 50 -6.20 -12.27 15.57
CA PRO A 50 -7.60 -12.13 15.96
C PRO A 50 -8.40 -11.35 14.92
N ASP A 51 -9.72 -11.29 15.13
CA ASP A 51 -10.61 -10.49 14.29
C ASP A 51 -10.11 -9.05 14.25
N LEU A 52 -10.10 -8.44 13.06
CA LEU A 52 -9.59 -7.09 12.82
C LEU A 52 -10.23 -6.04 13.73
N LYS A 53 -11.50 -6.23 14.12
CA LYS A 53 -12.21 -5.36 15.09
C LYS A 53 -11.66 -5.41 16.53
N THR A 54 -10.80 -6.38 16.83
CA THR A 54 -10.13 -6.51 18.14
C THR A 54 -9.06 -5.43 18.31
N PHE A 55 -8.52 -4.92 17.21
CA PHE A 55 -7.45 -3.94 17.24
C PHE A 55 -8.00 -2.52 17.40
N SER A 56 -7.77 -1.93 18.57
CA SER A 56 -8.07 -0.53 18.84
C SER A 56 -6.92 0.40 18.42
N THR A 57 -5.73 -0.18 18.18
CA THR A 57 -4.53 0.53 17.70
C THR A 57 -3.88 -0.23 16.56
N ILE A 58 -3.52 0.49 15.50
CA ILE A 58 -2.68 -0.01 14.40
C ILE A 58 -1.39 0.79 14.41
N VAL A 59 -0.25 0.11 14.53
CA VAL A 59 1.08 0.71 14.45
C VAL A 59 1.69 0.33 13.11
N THR A 60 2.03 1.30 12.28
CA THR A 60 2.60 1.05 10.94
C THR A 60 4.06 1.43 10.87
N PHE A 61 4.84 0.55 10.25
CA PHE A 61 6.21 0.80 9.82
C PHE A 61 6.27 0.54 8.32
N GLY A 62 6.88 1.46 7.57
CA GLY A 62 6.92 1.32 6.12
C GLY A 62 7.65 2.43 5.39
N ASP A 63 7.41 2.43 4.09
CA ASP A 63 7.97 3.38 3.15
C ASP A 63 6.88 4.31 2.55
N SER A 64 7.06 4.75 1.31
CA SER A 64 6.18 5.72 0.64
C SER A 64 4.75 5.22 0.44
N TYR A 65 4.51 3.91 0.47
CA TYR A 65 3.14 3.38 0.34
C TYR A 65 2.36 3.46 1.66
N THR A 66 3.03 3.74 2.77
CA THR A 66 2.42 3.76 4.11
C THR A 66 2.54 5.11 4.80
N ASP A 67 3.48 5.96 4.38
CA ASP A 67 3.76 7.26 4.97
C ASP A 67 2.56 8.24 4.91
N GLY A 68 2.00 8.51 6.09
CA GLY A 68 0.93 9.45 6.40
C GLY A 68 1.39 10.91 6.57
N GLY A 69 2.65 11.24 6.29
CA GLY A 69 3.23 12.59 6.39
C GLY A 69 3.66 12.99 7.81
N LYS A 70 3.59 12.07 8.79
CA LYS A 70 4.18 12.19 10.12
C LYS A 70 4.70 10.83 10.56
N HIS A 71 5.90 10.80 11.13
CA HIS A 71 6.65 9.54 11.33
C HIS A 71 6.95 9.25 12.81
N ASP A 72 6.19 9.85 13.72
CA ASP A 72 6.40 9.78 15.18
C ASP A 72 5.24 9.11 15.94
N GLY A 73 4.25 8.57 15.21
CA GLY A 73 3.03 7.99 15.79
C GLY A 73 2.01 9.00 16.30
N SER A 74 2.22 10.30 16.09
CA SER A 74 1.22 11.33 16.43
C SER A 74 0.06 11.36 15.42
N PRO A 75 -1.12 11.90 15.79
CA PRO A 75 -2.24 12.02 14.86
C PRO A 75 -1.84 12.75 13.57
N LEU A 76 -2.20 12.16 12.43
CA LEU A 76 -1.87 12.69 11.12
C LEU A 76 -2.60 14.01 10.84
N GLY A 77 -2.00 14.83 9.97
CA GLY A 77 -2.66 16.00 9.40
C GLY A 77 -3.70 15.60 8.35
N PRO A 78 -4.50 16.58 7.85
CA PRO A 78 -5.46 16.33 6.78
C PRO A 78 -4.75 15.92 5.49
N ALA A 79 -5.24 14.87 4.84
CA ALA A 79 -4.79 14.42 3.52
C ALA A 79 -5.35 15.32 2.40
N ALA A 80 -4.83 16.55 2.31
CA ALA A 80 -5.27 17.55 1.34
C ALA A 80 -4.14 17.93 0.37
N ILE A 81 -4.47 17.98 -0.92
CA ILE A 81 -3.58 18.51 -1.95
C ILE A 81 -3.57 20.03 -1.89
N ASN A 82 -2.36 20.59 -1.81
CA ASN A 82 -2.14 22.04 -1.82
C ASN A 82 -1.20 22.37 -2.98
N ALA A 83 -1.77 22.69 -4.14
CA ALA A 83 -1.01 22.97 -5.35
C ALA A 83 0.05 24.07 -5.12
N PRO A 84 1.26 23.95 -5.71
CA PRO A 84 1.64 22.93 -6.68
C PRO A 84 2.09 21.59 -6.07
N ASN A 85 2.10 21.43 -4.75
CA ASN A 85 2.57 20.19 -4.13
C ASN A 85 1.59 19.03 -4.45
N PRO A 86 2.05 17.95 -5.11
CA PRO A 86 1.18 16.83 -5.47
C PRO A 86 1.06 15.78 -4.35
N SER A 87 1.71 15.98 -3.21
CA SER A 87 1.61 15.10 -2.04
C SER A 87 0.51 15.60 -1.11
N ALA A 88 -0.54 14.81 -0.89
CA ALA A 88 -1.66 15.20 -0.05
C ALA A 88 -1.24 15.20 1.41
N GLY A 89 -1.16 16.36 2.07
CA GLY A 89 -0.80 16.43 3.50
C GLY A 89 0.52 15.72 3.87
N GLY A 90 1.46 15.61 2.92
CA GLY A 90 2.74 14.90 3.09
C GLY A 90 2.75 13.44 2.65
N ARG A 91 1.61 12.82 2.31
CA ARG A 91 1.59 11.44 1.76
C ARG A 91 2.16 11.40 0.35
N HIS A 92 2.86 10.34 -0.01
CA HIS A 92 3.34 10.09 -1.37
C HIS A 92 2.23 9.60 -2.32
N THR A 93 1.07 10.26 -2.27
CA THR A 93 -0.13 9.99 -3.08
C THR A 93 -1.05 11.22 -3.07
N ASN A 94 -2.19 11.15 -3.77
CA ASN A 94 -3.16 12.23 -3.89
C ASN A 94 -4.24 12.29 -2.79
N GLY A 95 -4.12 11.50 -1.73
CA GLY A 95 -5.09 11.44 -0.62
C GLY A 95 -4.59 10.57 0.54
N PRO A 96 -5.49 9.99 1.36
CA PRO A 96 -5.11 9.05 2.39
C PRO A 96 -4.39 7.79 1.86
N VAL A 97 -3.51 7.22 2.66
CA VAL A 97 -2.86 5.92 2.40
C VAL A 97 -3.69 4.76 2.96
N TRP A 98 -3.34 3.52 2.58
CA TRP A 98 -4.12 2.32 2.92
C TRP A 98 -4.34 2.15 4.42
N ALA A 99 -3.33 2.50 5.23
CA ALA A 99 -3.38 2.36 6.68
C ALA A 99 -4.42 3.30 7.32
N GLU A 100 -4.63 4.48 6.74
CA GLU A 100 -5.67 5.41 7.19
C GLU A 100 -7.06 4.86 6.92
N TYR A 101 -7.28 4.29 5.72
CA TYR A 101 -8.53 3.61 5.38
C TYR A 101 -8.81 2.41 6.29
N LEU A 102 -7.80 1.59 6.56
CA LEU A 102 -7.93 0.42 7.45
C LEU A 102 -8.30 0.86 8.87
N ALA A 103 -7.57 1.84 9.41
CA ALA A 103 -7.85 2.36 10.74
C ALA A 103 -9.24 2.99 10.83
N GLN A 104 -9.66 3.76 9.81
CA GLN A 104 -10.98 4.36 9.76
C GLN A 104 -12.10 3.31 9.72
N ALA A 105 -11.95 2.26 8.90
CA ALA A 105 -12.95 1.20 8.74
C ALA A 105 -13.26 0.46 10.06
N HIS A 106 -12.27 0.37 10.96
CA HIS A 106 -12.38 -0.33 12.24
C HIS A 106 -12.40 0.59 13.47
N GLY A 107 -12.40 1.92 13.27
CA GLY A 107 -12.36 2.88 14.37
C GLY A 107 -11.10 2.77 15.23
N ALA A 108 -9.99 2.31 14.66
CA ALA A 108 -8.72 2.15 15.35
C ALA A 108 -7.92 3.46 15.34
N THR A 109 -7.07 3.64 16.35
CA THR A 109 -6.05 4.69 16.36
C THR A 109 -4.89 4.26 15.48
N LEU A 110 -4.57 5.04 14.45
CA LEU A 110 -3.35 4.85 13.65
C LEU A 110 -2.17 5.55 14.32
N LYS A 111 -1.09 4.81 14.55
CA LYS A 111 0.22 5.33 14.93
C LYS A 111 1.22 5.04 13.82
N ASP A 112 1.45 6.04 12.99
CA ASP A 112 2.30 5.88 11.82
C ASP A 112 3.75 6.30 12.07
N TYR A 113 4.67 5.41 11.72
CA TYR A 113 6.11 5.62 11.75
C TYR A 113 6.74 5.45 10.37
N ALA A 114 5.95 5.14 9.34
CA ALA A 114 6.43 5.01 7.97
C ALA A 114 7.03 6.33 7.46
N SER A 115 7.94 6.22 6.51
CA SER A 115 8.56 7.38 5.87
C SER A 115 8.84 7.11 4.40
N THR A 116 8.46 8.04 3.56
CA THR A 116 8.80 8.03 2.13
C THR A 116 10.31 7.92 1.92
N GLY A 117 10.73 7.03 1.02
CA GLY A 117 12.14 6.76 0.73
C GLY A 117 12.84 5.83 1.72
N ALA A 118 12.12 5.24 2.68
CA ALA A 118 12.67 4.27 3.61
C ALA A 118 13.14 2.98 2.92
N VAL A 119 14.26 2.48 3.40
CA VAL A 119 14.76 1.11 3.16
C VAL A 119 14.72 0.35 4.49
N VAL A 120 14.94 -0.96 4.47
CA VAL A 120 14.99 -1.75 5.71
C VAL A 120 16.15 -1.32 6.59
N ASP A 121 17.35 -1.18 6.03
CA ASP A 121 18.57 -0.75 6.73
C ASP A 121 19.45 0.07 5.78
N VAL A 122 19.66 1.35 6.11
CA VAL A 122 20.48 2.25 5.27
C VAL A 122 21.92 1.77 5.12
N ASN A 123 22.46 1.02 6.09
CA ASN A 123 23.84 0.55 6.05
C ASN A 123 24.06 -0.54 4.99
N GLN A 124 22.99 -1.13 4.44
CA GLN A 124 23.08 -2.06 3.32
C GLN A 124 23.23 -1.36 1.97
N TRP A 125 23.11 -0.03 1.95
CA TRP A 125 23.15 0.80 0.75
C TRP A 125 24.18 1.93 0.90
N PRO A 126 25.47 1.60 1.15
CA PRO A 126 26.50 2.58 1.53
C PRO A 126 26.84 3.61 0.44
N GLU A 127 26.47 3.34 -0.81
CA GLU A 127 26.68 4.24 -1.96
C GLU A 127 25.62 5.34 -2.05
N ARG A 128 24.52 5.22 -1.29
CA ARG A 128 23.43 6.20 -1.26
C ARG A 128 23.38 6.94 0.07
N SER A 129 23.13 8.24 0.01
CA SER A 129 22.82 9.04 1.19
C SER A 129 21.31 9.05 1.40
N PHE A 130 20.87 8.49 2.51
CA PHE A 130 19.49 8.56 2.96
C PHE A 130 19.33 9.72 3.96
N PRO A 131 18.16 10.36 4.03
CA PRO A 131 17.83 11.23 5.15
C PRO A 131 18.10 10.50 6.48
N THR A 132 18.72 11.20 7.43
CA THR A 132 19.48 10.64 8.56
C THR A 132 18.70 9.82 9.59
N SER A 133 17.45 9.40 9.35
CA SER A 133 16.64 8.72 10.38
C SER A 133 15.47 7.84 9.92
N ASN A 134 15.42 7.37 8.68
CA ASN A 134 14.13 6.87 8.15
C ASN A 134 14.12 5.40 7.66
N ASP A 135 15.06 4.54 8.08
CA ASP A 135 14.96 3.09 7.84
C ASP A 135 14.09 2.35 8.86
N PHE A 136 13.74 1.09 8.57
CA PHE A 136 12.89 0.30 9.47
C PHE A 136 13.48 0.19 10.88
N LEU A 137 14.80 0.02 11.00
CA LEU A 137 15.49 -0.07 12.30
C LEU A 137 15.27 1.21 13.11
N THR A 138 15.39 2.37 12.48
CA THR A 138 15.20 3.66 13.13
C THR A 138 13.74 3.94 13.46
N GLN A 139 12.80 3.61 12.56
CA GLN A 139 11.36 3.73 12.82
C GLN A 139 10.95 2.89 14.04
N ALA A 140 11.41 1.63 14.11
CA ALA A 140 11.17 0.76 15.26
C ALA A 140 11.85 1.28 16.54
N ASN A 141 13.07 1.81 16.43
CA ASN A 141 13.76 2.44 17.57
C ASN A 141 13.00 3.66 18.11
N ASN A 142 12.46 4.49 17.23
CA ASN A 142 11.66 5.65 17.61
C ASN A 142 10.42 5.19 18.40
N PHE A 143 9.66 4.23 17.88
CA PHE A 143 8.53 3.64 18.59
C PHE A 143 8.93 3.07 19.96
N ILE A 144 9.98 2.24 20.02
CA ILE A 144 10.46 1.62 21.28
C ILE A 144 10.90 2.68 22.29
N SER A 145 11.63 3.70 21.85
CA SER A 145 12.23 4.73 22.72
C SER A 145 11.20 5.69 23.30
N GLN A 146 10.09 5.92 22.60
CA GLN A 146 8.98 6.75 23.10
C GLN A 146 8.30 6.13 24.32
N ARG A 147 8.47 4.82 24.56
CA ARG A 147 7.79 4.08 25.65
C ARG A 147 6.27 4.30 25.67
N ASN A 148 5.71 4.56 24.49
CA ASN A 148 4.27 4.68 24.26
C ASN A 148 3.65 3.27 24.30
N LEU A 149 3.62 2.67 25.49
CA LEU A 149 3.06 1.34 25.71
C LEU A 149 1.63 1.32 25.17
N THR A 150 1.41 0.49 24.16
CA THR A 150 0.07 0.13 23.72
C THR A 150 -0.34 -1.17 24.41
N ASP A 151 -1.63 -1.48 24.44
CA ASP A 151 -2.08 -2.79 24.89
C ASP A 151 -1.71 -3.83 23.83
N PRO A 152 -0.79 -4.78 24.11
CA PRO A 152 -0.35 -5.75 23.10
C PRO A 152 -1.47 -6.65 22.60
N ASP A 153 -2.53 -6.87 23.38
CA ASP A 153 -3.65 -7.72 22.97
C ASP A 153 -4.58 -7.03 21.97
N SER A 154 -4.64 -5.69 21.98
CA SER A 154 -5.47 -4.88 21.07
C SER A 154 -4.65 -4.02 20.11
N THR A 155 -3.37 -4.30 19.92
CA THR A 155 -2.49 -3.61 18.97
C THR A 155 -2.07 -4.53 17.83
N LEU A 156 -2.27 -4.07 16.59
CA LEU A 156 -1.70 -4.67 15.40
C LEU A 156 -0.46 -3.89 14.96
N TYR A 157 0.68 -4.57 14.87
CA TYR A 157 1.91 -4.04 14.30
C TYR A 157 1.99 -4.46 12.84
N VAL A 158 1.97 -3.51 11.91
CA VAL A 158 2.06 -3.80 10.48
C VAL A 158 3.40 -3.33 9.94
N VAL A 159 4.10 -4.25 9.27
CA VAL A 159 5.33 -3.97 8.54
C VAL A 159 5.02 -4.09 7.06
N PHE A 160 5.11 -2.97 6.34
CA PHE A 160 5.00 -2.93 4.88
C PHE A 160 6.27 -2.27 4.32
N PHE A 161 7.25 -3.11 4.00
CA PHE A 161 8.60 -2.71 3.62
C PHE A 161 9.13 -3.55 2.46
N GLY A 162 10.12 -3.00 1.77
CA GLY A 162 10.88 -3.67 0.71
C GLY A 162 10.84 -2.93 -0.63
N ILE A 163 9.97 -1.93 -0.79
CA ILE A 163 9.87 -1.17 -2.05
C ILE A 163 11.13 -0.31 -2.25
N GLY A 164 11.58 0.37 -1.20
CA GLY A 164 12.84 1.12 -1.23
C GLY A 164 14.03 0.22 -1.56
N ASP A 165 14.18 -0.91 -0.87
CA ASP A 165 15.27 -1.86 -1.10
C ASP A 165 15.23 -2.50 -2.50
N TYR A 166 14.04 -2.74 -3.04
CA TYR A 166 13.88 -3.20 -4.41
C TYR A 166 14.41 -2.16 -5.41
N VAL A 167 14.02 -0.89 -5.27
CA VAL A 167 14.51 0.20 -6.13
C VAL A 167 16.04 0.29 -6.05
N GLU A 168 16.60 0.28 -4.84
CA GLU A 168 18.05 0.30 -4.65
C GLU A 168 18.76 -0.91 -5.27
N SER A 169 18.14 -2.09 -5.20
CA SER A 169 18.71 -3.31 -5.77
C SER A 169 18.85 -3.25 -7.29
N LEU A 170 17.90 -2.59 -7.97
CA LEU A 170 17.94 -2.37 -9.40
C LEU A 170 19.07 -1.41 -9.77
N ASP A 171 19.22 -0.31 -9.03
CA ASP A 171 20.21 0.72 -9.31
C ASP A 171 21.65 0.22 -9.10
N HIS A 172 21.86 -0.70 -8.16
CA HIS A 172 23.19 -1.22 -7.79
C HIS A 172 23.46 -2.66 -8.28
N ASN A 173 22.59 -3.21 -9.14
CA ASN A 173 22.67 -4.60 -9.64
C ASN A 173 22.80 -5.65 -8.50
N ASN A 174 22.20 -5.38 -7.35
CA ASN A 174 22.21 -6.32 -6.24
C ASN A 174 21.16 -7.41 -6.46
N SER A 175 21.60 -8.66 -6.53
CA SER A 175 20.72 -9.81 -6.80
C SER A 175 20.15 -10.49 -5.55
N SER A 176 20.44 -9.99 -4.34
CA SER A 176 19.97 -10.59 -3.08
C SER A 176 19.50 -9.54 -2.08
N LEU A 177 18.29 -9.75 -1.57
CA LEU A 177 17.68 -8.95 -0.49
C LEU A 177 17.67 -9.72 0.85
N SER A 178 18.51 -10.75 1.00
CA SER A 178 18.44 -11.67 2.14
C SER A 178 18.90 -11.04 3.48
N LEU A 179 19.64 -9.93 3.46
CA LEU A 179 19.96 -9.20 4.70
C LEU A 179 18.78 -8.34 5.15
N GLN A 180 18.05 -7.75 4.20
CA GLN A 180 16.82 -7.01 4.45
C GLN A 180 15.76 -7.90 5.10
N THR A 181 15.57 -9.13 4.61
CA THR A 181 14.64 -10.09 5.23
C THR A 181 15.03 -10.42 6.68
N GLN A 182 16.33 -10.63 6.94
CA GLN A 182 16.83 -10.89 8.29
C GLN A 182 16.61 -9.70 9.23
N HIS A 183 16.87 -8.47 8.76
CA HIS A 183 16.65 -7.25 9.54
C HIS A 183 15.17 -6.99 9.81
N ILE A 184 14.27 -7.33 8.88
CA ILE A 184 12.82 -7.29 9.12
C ILE A 184 12.44 -8.23 10.27
N LEU A 185 12.80 -9.50 10.16
CA LEU A 185 12.44 -10.53 11.15
C LEU A 185 13.09 -10.26 12.52
N TYR A 186 14.32 -9.78 12.53
CA TYR A 186 15.00 -9.34 13.75
C TYR A 186 14.27 -8.18 14.42
N THR A 187 13.84 -7.18 13.65
CA THR A 187 13.13 -6.01 14.18
C THR A 187 11.74 -6.37 14.70
N ILE A 188 11.03 -7.30 14.05
CA ILE A 188 9.78 -7.87 14.58
C ILE A 188 10.03 -8.53 15.94
N ASN A 189 11.08 -9.35 16.07
CA ASN A 189 11.45 -9.97 17.36
C ASN A 189 11.78 -8.92 18.43
N ARG A 190 12.39 -7.78 18.06
CA ARG A 190 12.62 -6.67 19.00
C ARG A 190 11.33 -6.04 19.48
N LEU A 191 10.36 -5.82 18.58
CA LEU A 191 9.03 -5.31 18.92
C LEU A 191 8.23 -6.30 19.78
N ALA A 192 8.45 -7.61 19.60
CA ALA A 192 7.84 -8.65 20.43
C ALA A 192 8.50 -8.78 21.83
N SER A 193 9.66 -8.16 22.03
CA SER A 193 10.43 -8.23 23.27
C SER A 193 10.18 -7.03 24.19
N SER A 194 10.74 -7.09 25.40
CA SER A 194 10.75 -5.94 26.32
C SER A 194 11.36 -4.70 25.65
N PRO A 195 10.77 -3.49 25.83
CA PRO A 195 9.65 -3.18 26.72
C PRO A 195 8.26 -3.25 26.07
N ILE A 196 8.17 -3.58 24.78
CA ILE A 196 6.93 -3.48 24.00
C ILE A 196 6.03 -4.69 24.17
N PHE A 197 6.61 -5.90 24.17
CA PHE A 197 5.87 -7.16 24.27
C PHE A 197 4.75 -7.30 23.21
N GLY A 198 4.99 -6.79 22.00
CA GLY A 198 4.02 -6.85 20.91
C GLY A 198 3.63 -8.28 20.57
N LYS A 199 2.34 -8.52 20.31
CA LYS A 199 1.80 -9.87 20.09
C LYS A 199 1.31 -10.12 18.67
N ASN A 200 0.78 -9.11 17.99
CA ASN A 200 0.10 -9.27 16.69
C ASN A 200 0.89 -8.58 15.58
N PHE A 201 1.42 -9.34 14.64
CA PHE A 201 2.26 -8.84 13.56
C PHE A 201 1.69 -9.22 12.19
N LEU A 202 1.48 -8.21 11.35
CA LEU A 202 1.15 -8.40 9.93
C LEU A 202 2.35 -7.97 9.09
N PHE A 203 2.75 -8.80 8.14
CA PHE A 203 3.61 -8.37 7.04
C PHE A 203 2.78 -8.20 5.77
N ILE A 204 2.96 -7.07 5.08
CA ILE A 204 2.36 -6.82 3.76
C ILE A 204 3.49 -6.75 2.75
N ASP A 205 3.40 -7.55 1.68
CA ASP A 205 4.35 -7.54 0.58
C ASP A 205 3.79 -6.86 -0.67
N ASN A 206 4.60 -5.97 -1.24
CA ASN A 206 4.55 -5.52 -2.63
C ASN A 206 5.91 -4.94 -3.04
N HIS A 207 7.01 -5.53 -2.55
CA HIS A 207 8.35 -4.96 -2.69
C HIS A 207 8.69 -4.62 -4.16
N GLY A 208 8.30 -5.47 -5.11
CA GLY A 208 8.58 -5.31 -6.54
C GLY A 208 7.63 -4.38 -7.30
N ARG A 209 6.62 -3.78 -6.62
CA ARG A 209 5.61 -2.89 -7.24
C ARG A 209 4.90 -3.54 -8.44
N GLY A 210 4.58 -4.83 -8.33
CA GLY A 210 4.01 -5.65 -9.41
C GLY A 210 5.04 -6.26 -10.37
N THR A 211 6.34 -6.15 -10.09
CA THR A 211 7.38 -6.83 -10.85
C THR A 211 7.94 -8.00 -10.06
N GLU A 212 7.78 -9.21 -10.58
CA GLU A 212 8.33 -10.43 -9.96
C GLU A 212 9.73 -10.73 -10.52
N THR A 213 10.68 -10.96 -9.62
CA THR A 213 12.06 -11.37 -9.94
C THR A 213 12.47 -12.55 -9.06
N PRO A 214 13.48 -13.36 -9.43
CA PRO A 214 13.96 -14.42 -8.54
C PRO A 214 14.42 -13.91 -7.17
N ALA A 215 15.04 -12.72 -7.12
CA ALA A 215 15.45 -12.06 -5.88
C ALA A 215 14.23 -11.64 -5.04
N GLY A 216 13.21 -11.09 -5.70
CA GLY A 216 11.96 -10.68 -5.08
C GLY A 216 11.14 -11.86 -4.52
N LEU A 217 11.02 -12.93 -5.30
CA LEU A 217 10.40 -14.17 -4.83
C LEU A 217 11.15 -14.74 -3.61
N SER A 218 12.48 -14.69 -3.62
CA SER A 218 13.30 -15.08 -2.47
C SER A 218 13.05 -14.19 -1.26
N PHE A 219 12.95 -12.86 -1.44
CA PHE A 219 12.64 -11.89 -0.40
C PHE A 219 11.32 -12.23 0.31
N LYS A 220 10.21 -12.30 -0.44
CA LYS A 220 8.90 -12.59 0.15
C LYS A 220 8.80 -13.99 0.74
N SER A 221 9.43 -14.99 0.11
CA SER A 221 9.46 -16.37 0.62
C SER A 221 10.22 -16.49 1.95
N GLN A 222 11.33 -15.76 2.12
CA GLN A 222 12.08 -15.76 3.37
C GLN A 222 11.29 -15.12 4.51
N ILE A 223 10.60 -14.00 4.24
CA ILE A 223 9.76 -13.35 5.24
C ILE A 223 8.57 -14.22 5.59
N PHE A 224 7.88 -14.82 4.61
CA PHE A 224 6.77 -15.75 4.83
C PHE A 224 7.16 -16.90 5.77
N LYS A 225 8.31 -17.54 5.51
CA LYS A 225 8.88 -18.58 6.39
C LYS A 225 9.27 -18.04 7.77
N GLY A 226 9.83 -16.84 7.82
CA GLY A 226 10.18 -16.18 9.08
C GLY A 226 8.96 -15.87 9.94
N MET A 227 7.87 -15.40 9.33
CA MET A 227 6.60 -15.14 10.01
C MET A 227 5.97 -16.44 10.56
N ASN A 228 6.12 -17.57 9.86
CA ASN A 228 5.76 -18.89 10.41
C ASN A 228 6.60 -19.23 11.65
N SER A 229 7.93 -19.06 11.59
CA SER A 229 8.80 -19.31 12.74
C SER A 229 8.45 -18.43 13.93
N ILE A 230 8.10 -17.16 13.70
CA ILE A 230 7.63 -16.23 14.73
C ILE A 230 6.30 -16.70 15.33
N GLN A 231 5.38 -17.22 14.51
CA GLN A 231 4.12 -17.81 14.98
C GLN A 231 4.37 -18.98 15.94
N GLN A 232 5.32 -19.86 15.60
CA GLN A 232 5.68 -21.03 16.42
C GLN A 232 6.27 -20.66 17.78
N LEU A 233 6.74 -19.41 17.94
CA LEU A 233 7.18 -18.85 19.23
C LEU A 233 6.02 -18.30 20.09
N GLY A 234 4.77 -18.44 19.63
CA GLY A 234 3.57 -18.05 20.37
C GLY A 234 3.06 -16.64 20.08
N LEU A 235 3.52 -16.02 18.99
CA LEU A 235 3.01 -14.72 18.52
C LEU A 235 1.91 -14.91 17.48
N ASN A 236 1.07 -13.89 17.35
CA ASN A 236 0.03 -13.85 16.33
C ASN A 236 0.60 -13.24 15.05
N THR A 237 0.55 -14.00 13.95
CA THR A 237 1.15 -13.56 12.67
C THR A 237 0.20 -13.74 11.50
N GLY A 238 0.25 -12.79 10.58
CA GLY A 238 -0.38 -12.85 9.27
C GLY A 238 0.56 -12.33 8.17
N PHE A 239 0.21 -12.63 6.93
CA PHE A 239 0.94 -12.26 5.74
C PHE A 239 -0.04 -11.92 4.61
N VAL A 240 0.14 -10.77 3.97
CA VAL A 240 -0.64 -10.35 2.80
C VAL A 240 0.31 -10.19 1.62
N ASP A 241 0.08 -10.92 0.53
CA ASP A 241 0.84 -10.81 -0.71
C ASP A 241 0.00 -10.03 -1.75
N LEU A 242 0.32 -8.75 -1.93
CA LEU A 242 -0.42 -7.90 -2.86
C LEU A 242 -0.14 -8.22 -4.33
N SER A 243 0.75 -9.17 -4.65
CA SER A 243 1.00 -9.60 -6.04
C SER A 243 -0.27 -10.08 -6.73
N THR A 244 -1.16 -10.81 -6.04
CA THR A 244 -2.45 -11.23 -6.63
C THR A 244 -3.30 -10.02 -7.07
N MET A 245 -3.32 -8.96 -6.27
CA MET A 245 -4.05 -7.73 -6.60
C MET A 245 -3.36 -6.97 -7.73
N TRP A 246 -2.03 -6.81 -7.66
CA TRP A 246 -1.24 -6.11 -8.69
C TRP A 246 -1.30 -6.83 -10.03
N ASP A 247 -1.10 -8.14 -10.07
CA ASP A 247 -1.22 -8.98 -11.27
C ASP A 247 -2.65 -8.92 -11.82
N GLY A 248 -3.65 -8.92 -10.93
CA GLY A 248 -5.04 -8.76 -11.32
C GLY A 248 -5.28 -7.48 -12.12
N VAL A 249 -4.77 -6.36 -11.62
CA VAL A 249 -4.92 -5.02 -12.25
C VAL A 249 -4.06 -4.90 -13.51
N LEU A 250 -2.80 -5.30 -13.44
CA LEU A 250 -1.80 -5.10 -14.51
C LEU A 250 -1.84 -6.17 -15.60
N SER A 251 -2.59 -7.25 -15.42
CA SER A 251 -2.78 -8.30 -16.42
C SER A 251 -3.35 -7.74 -17.72
N ALA A 252 -2.70 -8.08 -18.83
CA ALA A 252 -3.14 -7.71 -20.18
C ALA A 252 -4.41 -8.46 -20.65
N SER A 253 -4.83 -9.51 -19.92
CA SER A 253 -5.95 -10.36 -20.33
C SER A 253 -7.12 -10.30 -19.36
N SER A 254 -7.00 -10.94 -18.20
CA SER A 254 -8.06 -11.04 -17.21
C SER A 254 -7.47 -11.04 -15.79
N PRO A 255 -8.15 -10.43 -14.80
CA PRO A 255 -9.35 -9.61 -14.98
C PRO A 255 -9.03 -8.23 -15.60
N GLY A 256 -7.80 -7.71 -15.41
CA GLY A 256 -7.34 -6.44 -15.98
C GLY A 256 -7.94 -5.21 -15.29
N PHE A 257 -7.28 -4.06 -15.41
CA PHE A 257 -7.61 -2.84 -14.66
C PHE A 257 -9.08 -2.39 -14.78
N LYS A 258 -9.71 -2.60 -15.94
CA LYS A 258 -11.13 -2.25 -16.15
C LYS A 258 -12.09 -3.04 -15.28
N ALA A 259 -11.78 -4.31 -14.97
CA ALA A 259 -12.61 -5.12 -14.09
C ALA A 259 -12.62 -4.57 -12.65
N PHE A 260 -11.56 -3.88 -12.24
CA PHE A 260 -11.46 -3.19 -10.97
C PHE A 260 -12.11 -1.80 -10.98
N GLY A 261 -12.58 -1.30 -12.13
CA GLY A 261 -13.13 0.06 -12.27
C GLY A 261 -12.12 1.13 -12.69
N TYR A 262 -10.84 0.78 -12.89
CA TYR A 262 -9.86 1.75 -13.39
C TYR A 262 -10.09 2.08 -14.87
N THR A 263 -9.71 3.29 -15.25
CA THR A 263 -9.65 3.75 -16.65
C THR A 263 -8.23 3.82 -17.20
N SER A 264 -7.23 3.87 -16.31
CA SER A 264 -5.81 3.90 -16.67
C SER A 264 -4.94 3.24 -15.61
N VAL A 265 -3.86 2.59 -16.05
CA VAL A 265 -2.73 2.17 -15.21
C VAL A 265 -1.48 3.02 -15.43
N GLU A 266 -1.54 4.01 -16.33
CA GLU A 266 -0.48 5.00 -16.47
C GLU A 266 -0.52 5.99 -15.30
N PRO A 267 0.64 6.51 -14.87
CA PRO A 267 0.68 7.48 -13.78
C PRO A 267 0.02 8.80 -14.19
N CYS A 268 -0.77 9.35 -13.28
CA CYS A 268 -1.45 10.64 -13.50
C CYS A 268 -0.50 11.83 -13.60
N LEU A 269 0.67 11.74 -12.97
CA LEU A 269 1.74 12.73 -13.05
C LEU A 269 3.02 12.10 -13.57
N VAL A 270 3.84 12.89 -14.26
CA VAL A 270 5.15 12.46 -14.77
C VAL A 270 6.21 12.37 -13.67
N SER A 271 6.05 13.10 -12.57
CA SER A 271 6.95 13.11 -11.42
C SER A 271 6.21 13.54 -10.15
N SER A 272 6.88 13.47 -9.00
CA SER A 272 6.34 13.92 -7.71
C SER A 272 6.62 15.40 -7.41
N GLU A 273 6.94 16.22 -8.42
CA GLU A 273 7.39 17.60 -8.25
C GLU A 273 6.26 18.64 -8.26
N SER A 274 5.20 18.39 -9.04
CA SER A 274 4.11 19.35 -9.25
C SER A 274 2.78 18.65 -9.54
N THR A 275 1.65 19.28 -9.21
CA THR A 275 0.30 18.89 -9.67
C THR A 275 0.01 19.26 -11.12
N GLU A 276 0.88 20.06 -11.75
CA GLU A 276 0.74 20.49 -13.14
C GLU A 276 0.79 19.28 -14.09
N GLY A 277 -0.16 19.23 -15.04
CA GLY A 277 -0.26 18.11 -15.98
C GLY A 277 -0.88 16.85 -15.40
N SER A 278 -1.53 16.92 -14.23
CA SER A 278 -2.30 15.80 -13.69
C SER A 278 -3.39 15.33 -14.66
N CYS A 279 -3.65 14.02 -14.65
CA CYS A 279 -4.74 13.40 -15.37
C CYS A 279 -6.11 14.01 -14.98
N GLU A 280 -7.10 13.91 -15.88
CA GLU A 280 -8.46 14.45 -15.63
C GLU A 280 -9.27 13.66 -14.59
N ASP A 281 -8.95 12.38 -14.39
CA ASP A 281 -9.71 11.46 -13.53
C ASP A 281 -8.80 10.61 -12.62
N PRO A 282 -8.20 11.21 -11.58
CA PRO A 282 -7.35 10.48 -10.63
C PRO A 282 -8.12 9.47 -9.77
N GLU A 283 -9.46 9.60 -9.67
CA GLU A 283 -10.32 8.68 -8.91
C GLU A 283 -10.51 7.32 -9.61
N HIS A 284 -10.11 7.19 -10.87
CA HIS A 284 -10.11 5.92 -11.61
C HIS A 284 -8.74 5.63 -12.25
N ALA A 285 -7.66 6.21 -11.72
CA ALA A 285 -6.30 5.90 -12.13
C ALA A 285 -5.61 5.02 -11.09
N PHE A 286 -4.81 4.06 -11.54
CA PHE A 286 -4.08 3.16 -10.64
C PHE A 286 -2.90 3.86 -9.95
N TYR A 287 -2.13 4.64 -10.71
CA TYR A 287 -0.92 5.32 -10.24
C TYR A 287 -1.08 6.84 -10.24
N TRP A 288 -0.61 7.47 -9.16
CA TRP A 288 -0.50 8.92 -9.05
C TRP A 288 0.83 9.40 -9.61
N PHE A 289 1.93 8.88 -9.07
CA PHE A 289 3.29 9.06 -9.60
C PHE A 289 3.76 7.80 -10.31
N PRO A 290 4.86 7.82 -11.09
CA PRO A 290 5.43 6.62 -11.68
C PRO A 290 5.68 5.53 -10.63
N GLY A 291 4.83 4.51 -10.66
CA GLY A 291 4.74 3.38 -9.73
C GLY A 291 4.43 3.75 -8.28
N ALA A 292 3.74 4.86 -7.99
CA ALA A 292 3.17 5.11 -6.68
C ALA A 292 1.63 5.16 -6.81
N PRO A 293 0.88 4.37 -6.03
CA PRO A 293 -0.57 4.26 -6.18
C PRO A 293 -1.30 5.56 -5.87
N THR A 294 -2.44 5.77 -6.51
CA THR A 294 -3.42 6.79 -6.10
C THR A 294 -4.06 6.43 -4.77
N THR A 295 -4.76 7.39 -4.16
CA THR A 295 -5.51 7.16 -2.92
C THR A 295 -6.64 6.14 -3.08
N VAL A 296 -7.28 6.08 -4.26
CA VAL A 296 -8.28 5.04 -4.57
C VAL A 296 -7.64 3.64 -4.64
N THR A 297 -6.41 3.53 -5.15
CA THR A 297 -5.64 2.29 -5.09
C THR A 297 -5.21 1.97 -3.65
N HIS A 298 -4.86 2.97 -2.83
CA HIS A 298 -4.62 2.74 -1.40
C HIS A 298 -5.86 2.24 -0.66
N LYS A 299 -7.04 2.75 -0.99
CA LYS A 299 -8.30 2.19 -0.48
C LYS A 299 -8.47 0.74 -0.92
N LEU A 300 -8.16 0.42 -2.18
CA LEU A 300 -8.20 -0.95 -2.69
C LEU A 300 -7.24 -1.89 -1.94
N ILE A 301 -6.03 -1.43 -1.58
CA ILE A 301 -5.09 -2.17 -0.70
C ILE A 301 -5.76 -2.46 0.65
N SER A 302 -6.40 -1.46 1.27
CA SER A 302 -7.13 -1.65 2.53
C SER A 302 -8.28 -2.66 2.38
N ASP A 303 -9.03 -2.59 1.27
CA ASP A 303 -10.11 -3.54 0.97
C ASP A 303 -9.55 -4.97 0.79
N TYR A 304 -8.39 -5.12 0.15
CA TYR A 304 -7.73 -6.41 -0.01
C TYR A 304 -7.26 -7.00 1.32
N VAL A 305 -6.65 -6.18 2.18
CA VAL A 305 -6.26 -6.60 3.53
C VAL A 305 -7.48 -7.07 4.33
N GLN A 306 -8.60 -6.34 4.29
CA GLN A 306 -9.84 -6.76 4.93
C GLN A 306 -10.37 -8.08 4.33
N ALA A 307 -10.30 -8.25 3.01
CA ALA A 307 -10.68 -9.49 2.36
C ALA A 307 -9.84 -10.70 2.82
N VAL A 308 -8.54 -10.52 3.09
CA VAL A 308 -7.70 -11.59 3.69
C VAL A 308 -8.20 -11.98 5.07
N TRP A 309 -8.62 -10.99 5.89
CA TRP A 309 -9.17 -11.25 7.23
C TRP A 309 -10.48 -12.04 7.21
N ASP A 310 -11.31 -11.78 6.20
CA ASP A 310 -12.63 -12.37 6.05
C ASP A 310 -12.57 -13.76 5.39
N GLN A 311 -11.55 -14.03 4.57
CA GLN A 311 -11.53 -15.18 3.66
C GLN A 311 -10.46 -16.25 3.97
N CYS A 312 -9.34 -15.96 4.65
CA CYS A 312 -8.15 -16.86 4.66
C CYS A 312 -7.86 -17.65 5.95
#